data_AF-A0A660U588-F1
#
_entry.id   AF-A0A660U588-F1
#
_cell.length_a   1.000
_cell.length_b   1.000
_cell.length_c   1.000
_cell.angle_alpha   90.00
_cell.angle_beta   90.00
_cell.angle_gamma   90.00
#
_symmetry.space_group_name_H-M   'P 1'
#
loop_
_entity.id
_entity.type
_entity.pdbx_description
1 polymer ?
#
loop_
_entity_poly.entity_id
_entity_poly.type
_entity_poly.pdbx_seq_one_letter_code
_entity_poly.pdbx_strand_id
1 'polypeptide(L)' 'QFNTIIARETGQTVQKVTEDANRDFWLSAPEAVEYGLVSKIITKRTELEELVK' A
#
# COMPACT_ATOMS: atom_id res chain seq x y z
N GLN A 1 -4.46 -4.41 16.98
CA GLN A 1 -3.22 -5.09 16.55
C GLN A 1 -3.00 -5.00 15.04
N PHE A 2 -4.04 -5.16 14.21
CA PHE A 2 -3.96 -5.01 12.75
C PHE A 2 -3.32 -3.69 12.28
N ASN A 3 -3.77 -2.54 12.82
CA ASN A 3 -3.24 -1.23 12.44
C ASN A 3 -1.74 -1.06 12.75
N THR A 4 -1.24 -1.73 13.79
CA THR A 4 0.19 -1.73 14.16
C THR A 4 1.04 -2.49 13.14
N ILE A 5 0.51 -3.59 12.60
CA ILE A 5 1.18 -4.37 11.55
C ILE A 5 1.23 -3.55 10.27
N ILE A 6 0.09 -3.00 9.84
CA ILE A 6 0.03 -2.15 8.65
C ILE A 6 1.01 -0.98 8.78
N ALA A 7 0.96 -0.23 9.88
CA ALA A 7 1.87 0.88 10.13
C ALA A 7 3.35 0.49 9.99
N ARG A 8 3.73 -0.68 10.50
CA ARG A 8 5.10 -1.19 10.38
C ARG A 8 5.48 -1.51 8.94
N GLU A 9 4.61 -2.22 8.21
CA GLU A 9 4.91 -2.67 6.84
C GLU A 9 4.81 -1.52 5.81
N THR A 10 3.94 -0.53 6.04
CA THR A 10 3.76 0.62 5.14
C THR A 10 4.67 1.80 5.49
N GLY A 11 5.31 1.78 6.66
CA GLY A 11 6.08 2.92 7.18
C GLY A 11 5.22 4.10 7.67
N GLN A 12 3.90 3.92 7.76
CA GLN A 12 2.98 4.94 8.28
C GLN A 12 2.91 4.90 9.81
N THR A 13 2.39 5.96 10.42
CA THR A 13 2.13 5.95 11.87
C THR A 13 0.88 5.14 12.20
N VAL A 14 0.84 4.52 13.38
CA VAL A 14 -0.33 3.76 13.85
C VAL A 14 -1.57 4.65 13.94
N GLN A 15 -1.39 5.92 14.31
CA GLN A 15 -2.47 6.91 14.38
C GLN A 15 -3.09 7.16 13.01
N LYS A 16 -2.27 7.43 11.99
CA LYS A 16 -2.74 7.67 10.61
C LYS A 16 -3.48 6.46 10.07
N VAL A 17 -2.90 5.27 10.17
CA VAL A 17 -3.55 4.02 9.75
C VAL A 17 -4.88 3.79 10.48
N THR A 18 -4.96 4.16 11.76
CA THR A 18 -6.21 4.00 12.54
C THR A 18 -7.29 4.98 12.11
N GLU A 19 -6.93 6.22 11.76
CA GLU A 19 -7.85 7.22 11.25
C GLU A 19 -8.35 6.84 9.85
N ASP A 20 -7.43 6.45 8.96
CA ASP A 20 -7.73 6.02 7.60
C ASP A 20 -8.60 4.75 7.59
N ALA A 21 -8.34 3.80 8.50
CA ALA A 21 -9.12 2.57 8.64
C ALA A 21 -10.43 2.74 9.43
N ASN A 22 -10.70 3.93 9.98
CA ASN A 22 -11.94 4.19 10.73
C ASN A 22 -13.16 4.30 9.79
N ARG A 23 -12.93 4.55 8.50
CA ARG A 23 -13.95 4.61 7.44
C ARG A 23 -13.44 3.96 6.15
N ASP A 24 -14.32 3.86 5.16
CA ASP A 24 -13.94 3.46 3.81
C ASP A 24 -12.99 4.51 3.20
N PHE A 25 -11.70 4.18 3.19
CA PHE A 25 -10.64 4.99 2.61
C PHE A 25 -10.10 4.29 1.35
N TRP A 26 -10.63 4.72 0.21
CA TRP A 26 -10.23 4.18 -1.09
C TRP A 26 -9.01 4.93 -1.63
N LEU A 27 -8.02 4.17 -2.07
CA LEU A 27 -6.81 4.68 -2.68
C LEU A 27 -6.77 4.26 -4.15
N SER A 28 -6.38 5.19 -5.02
CA SER A 28 -5.97 4.87 -6.37
C SER A 28 -4.64 4.11 -6.36
N ALA A 29 -4.30 3.45 -7.47
CA ALA A 29 -3.05 2.69 -7.55
C ALA A 29 -1.79 3.53 -7.26
N PRO A 30 -1.65 4.78 -7.76
CA PRO A 30 -0.54 5.67 -7.39
C PRO A 30 -0.52 6.01 -5.90
N GLU A 31 -1.67 6.33 -5.32
CA GLU A 31 -1.75 6.68 -3.90
C GLU A 31 -1.43 5.49 -3.00
N ALA A 32 -1.81 4.27 -3.41
CA ALA A 32 -1.45 3.05 -2.69
C ALA A 32 0.06 2.77 -2.70
N VAL A 33 0.77 3.18 -3.75
CA VAL A 33 2.23 3.12 -3.81
C VAL A 33 2.85 4.15 -2.87
N GLU A 34 2.38 5.40 -2.91
CA GLU A 34 2.86 6.46 -2.03
C GLU A 34 2.57 6.15 -0.55
N TYR A 35 1.43 5.52 -0.27
CA TYR A 35 1.07 5.08 1.07
C TYR A 35 1.99 3.96 1.59
N GLY A 36 2.67 3.23 0.70
CA GLY A 36 3.53 2.10 1.05
C GLY A 36 2.79 0.76 1.10
N LEU A 37 1.55 0.69 0.62
CA LEU A 37 0.78 -0.56 0.54
C LEU A 37 1.16 -1.41 -0.68
N VAL A 38 1.63 -0.77 -1.74
CA VAL A 38 1.97 -1.42 -3.01
C VAL A 38 3.38 -1.00 -3.44
N SER A 39 4.19 -1.94 -3.91
CA SER A 39 5.57 -1.62 -4.32
C SER A 39 5.67 -1.09 -5.76
N LYS A 40 4.88 -1.63 -6.69
CA LYS A 40 4.91 -1.24 -8.11
C LYS A 40 3.56 -1.46 -8.78
N ILE A 41 3.20 -0.53 -9.66
CA ILE A 41 2.04 -0.64 -10.54
C ILE A 41 2.51 -1.26 -11.86
N ILE A 42 1.86 -2.33 -12.29
CA ILE A 42 2.11 -2.98 -13.58
C ILE A 42 0.98 -2.67 -14.55
N THR A 43 1.30 -2.28 -15.78
CA THR A 43 0.28 -1.96 -16.80
C THR A 43 0.18 -3.04 -17.87
N LYS A 44 1.24 -3.82 -18.06
CA LYS A 44 1.31 -4.93 -19.00
C LYS A 44 1.86 -6.17 -18.32
N ARG A 45 1.42 -7.34 -18.79
CA ARG A 45 1.89 -8.64 -18.30
C ARG A 45 3.41 -8.82 -18.44
N THR A 46 4.00 -8.28 -19.50
CA THR A 46 5.46 -8.33 -19.74
C THR A 46 6.27 -7.71 -18.62
N GLU A 47 5.76 -6.64 -17.96
CA GLU A 47 6.44 -5.98 -16.85
C GLU A 47 6.54 -6.86 -15.60
N LEU A 48 5.63 -7.84 -15.44
CA LEU A 48 5.69 -8.81 -14.36
C LEU A 48 6.80 -9.83 -14.60
N GLU A 49 6.98 -10.28 -15.85
CA GLU A 49 8.00 -11.24 -16.24
C GLU A 49 9.42 -10.66 -16.08
N GLU A 50 9.58 -9.35 -16.26
CA GLU A 50 10.83 -8.63 -16.01
C GLU A 50 11.20 -8.52 -14.53
N LEU A 51 10.21 -8.51 -13.62
CA LEU A 51 10.44 -8.42 -12.16
C LEU A 51 10.83 -9.75 -11.52
N VAL A 52 10.53 -10.87 -12.18
CA VAL A 52 10.83 -12.23 -11.70
C VAL A 52 12.19 -12.72 -12.19
N LYS A 53 12.81 -12.01 -13.15
CA LYS A 53 14.20 -12.22 -13.57
C LYS A 53 15.19 -11.64 -12.57
#